data_AF-A0A3M7Q4B6-F1
#
_entry.id   AF-A0A3M7Q4B6-F1
#
_cell.length_a   1.000
_cell.length_b   1.000
_cell.length_c   1.000
_cell.angle_alpha   90.00
_cell.angle_beta   90.00
_cell.angle_gamma   90.00
#
_symmetry.space_group_name_H-M   'P 1'
#
loop_
_entity.id
_entity.type
_entity.pdbx_description
1 polymer ?
#
loop_
_entity_poly.entity_id
_entity_poly.type
_entity_poly.pdbx_seq_one_letter_code
_entity_poly.pdbx_strand_id
1 'polypeptide(L)'
;MFLFGRTKTPQELVRTLKELLLQLEKGEKKYEKIAEDVTKCLSGIKNILYGTNDQDPQTEVIAQLAQEIYNSNLIRIMIDNIIRVDFEGKKDIASIFNNLLRRQIGNRSPTVDHIASRPEILSKLIHGYEVQDIALNCGMMLRECCRHEELTKLVLTSDQFYKFFDYVELSTFDIASDAFLTFR
;
A
#
# COMPACT_ATOMS: atom_id res chain seq x y z
N MET A 1 4.89 -34.37 13.29
CA MET A 1 3.71 -33.59 13.69
C MET A 1 4.12 -32.13 13.70
N PHE A 2 3.86 -31.40 12.60
CA PHE A 2 4.23 -29.99 12.49
C PHE A 2 3.28 -29.17 13.37
N LEU A 3 3.86 -28.43 14.32
CA LEU A 3 3.15 -27.50 15.19
C LEU A 3 2.62 -26.35 14.32
N PHE A 4 1.34 -26.41 13.97
CA PHE A 4 0.64 -25.26 13.40
C PHE A 4 0.65 -24.13 14.44
N GLY A 5 1.49 -23.13 14.21
CA GLY A 5 1.41 -21.86 14.91
C GLY A 5 0.02 -21.27 14.72
N ARG A 6 -0.56 -20.74 15.80
CA ARG A 6 -1.88 -20.12 15.81
C ARG A 6 -2.00 -19.08 14.68
N THR A 7 -2.99 -19.23 13.79
CA THR A 7 -3.30 -18.23 12.76
C THR A 7 -3.64 -16.91 13.44
N LYS A 8 -2.92 -15.83 13.10
CA LYS A 8 -3.16 -14.49 13.65
C LYS A 8 -4.52 -13.96 13.18
N THR A 9 -5.21 -13.25 14.07
CA THR A 9 -6.45 -12.53 13.70
C THR A 9 -6.13 -11.30 12.82
N PRO A 10 -7.13 -10.74 12.10
CA PRO A 10 -6.93 -9.51 11.33
C PRO A 10 -6.36 -8.36 12.17
N GLN A 11 -6.87 -8.18 13.38
CA GLN A 11 -6.40 -7.16 14.33
C GLN A 11 -4.95 -7.39 14.74
N GLU A 12 -4.58 -8.63 15.05
CA GLU A 12 -3.20 -8.98 15.42
C GLU A 12 -2.23 -8.76 14.27
N LEU A 13 -2.62 -9.08 13.03
CA LEU A 13 -1.82 -8.85 11.83
C LEU A 13 -1.57 -7.35 11.61
N VAL A 14 -2.63 -6.54 11.64
CA VAL A 14 -2.54 -5.09 11.45
C VAL A 14 -1.67 -4.43 12.52
N ARG A 15 -1.92 -4.77 13.80
CA ARG A 15 -1.11 -4.25 14.91
C ARG A 15 0.35 -4.64 14.78
N THR A 16 0.63 -5.92 14.51
CA THR A 16 2.01 -6.40 14.37
C THR A 16 2.71 -5.72 13.21
N LEU A 17 2.08 -5.65 12.03
CA LEU A 17 2.69 -5.03 10.85
C LEU A 17 3.01 -3.55 11.11
N LYS A 18 2.08 -2.81 11.73
CA LYS A 18 2.32 -1.42 12.13
C LYS A 18 3.54 -1.28 13.04
N GLU A 19 3.62 -2.09 14.09
CA GLU A 19 4.75 -2.05 15.03
C GLU A 19 6.07 -2.36 14.33
N LEU A 20 6.11 -3.39 13.48
CA LEU A 20 7.32 -3.77 12.74
C LEU A 20 7.77 -2.69 11.75
N LEU A 21 6.85 -2.08 11.00
CA LEU A 21 7.19 -0.99 10.07
C LEU A 21 7.78 0.21 10.81
N LEU A 22 7.22 0.57 11.97
CA LEU A 22 7.76 1.65 12.80
C LEU A 22 9.12 1.31 13.43
N GLN A 23 9.41 0.03 13.68
CA GLN A 23 10.74 -0.41 14.10
C GLN A 23 11.76 -0.34 12.95
N LEU A 24 11.36 -0.70 11.73
CA LEU A 24 12.21 -0.51 10.53
C LEU A 24 12.52 0.97 10.30
N GLU A 25 11.56 1.86 10.57
CA GLU A 25 11.75 3.31 10.48
C GLU A 25 12.85 3.82 11.41
N LYS A 26 12.87 3.32 12.65
CA LYS A 26 13.84 3.69 13.69
C LYS A 26 15.24 3.10 13.51
N GLY A 27 15.43 2.16 12.57
CA GLY A 27 16.73 1.54 12.31
C GLY A 27 17.22 0.63 13.45
N GLU A 28 16.34 -0.20 14.01
CA GLU A 28 16.71 -1.10 15.12
C GLU A 28 17.76 -2.18 14.72
N LYS A 29 18.57 -2.62 15.70
CA LYS A 29 19.71 -3.54 15.51
C LYS A 29 19.36 -4.94 14.96
N LYS A 30 18.08 -5.30 14.89
CA LYS A 30 17.59 -6.63 14.45
C LYS A 30 16.87 -6.58 13.09
N TYR A 31 17.39 -5.76 12.17
CA TYR A 31 16.76 -5.48 10.87
C TYR A 31 16.30 -6.74 10.11
N GLU A 32 17.18 -7.74 9.95
CA GLU A 32 16.85 -8.96 9.18
C GLU A 32 15.64 -9.70 9.76
N LYS A 33 15.57 -9.81 11.08
CA LYS A 33 14.46 -10.49 11.75
C LYS A 33 13.15 -9.70 11.61
N ILE A 34 13.23 -8.38 11.75
CA ILE A 34 12.07 -7.49 11.60
C ILE A 34 11.55 -7.55 10.15
N ALA A 35 12.45 -7.51 9.16
CA ALA A 35 12.10 -7.60 7.74
C ALA A 35 11.41 -8.95 7.43
N GLU A 36 11.94 -10.07 7.92
CA GLU A 36 11.31 -11.38 7.77
C GLU A 36 9.88 -11.42 8.35
N ASP A 37 9.69 -10.81 9.52
CA ASP A 37 8.39 -10.77 10.18
C ASP A 37 7.41 -9.80 9.50
N VAL A 38 7.90 -8.73 8.85
CA VAL A 38 7.10 -7.85 7.96
C VAL A 38 6.57 -8.66 6.78
N THR A 39 7.45 -9.40 6.08
CA THR A 39 7.06 -10.24 4.94
C THR A 39 6.01 -11.27 5.33
N LYS A 40 6.14 -11.91 6.50
CA LYS A 40 5.11 -12.82 7.03
C LYS A 40 3.78 -12.14 7.30
N CYS A 41 3.79 -10.92 7.84
CA CYS A 41 2.55 -10.19 8.12
C CYS A 41 1.88 -9.72 6.83
N LEU A 42 2.63 -9.21 5.86
CA LEU A 42 2.11 -8.83 4.54
C LEU A 42 1.49 -10.03 3.81
N SER A 43 2.18 -11.17 3.83
CA SER A 43 1.64 -12.42 3.27
C SER A 43 0.35 -12.86 3.98
N GLY A 44 0.30 -12.78 5.31
CA GLY A 44 -0.92 -13.08 6.09
C GLY A 44 -2.10 -12.18 5.73
N ILE A 45 -1.85 -10.88 5.55
CA ILE A 45 -2.87 -9.91 5.11
C ILE A 45 -3.33 -10.23 3.68
N LYS A 46 -2.41 -10.52 2.76
CA LYS A 46 -2.76 -10.93 1.40
C LYS A 46 -3.61 -12.19 1.37
N ASN A 47 -3.29 -13.20 2.16
CA ASN A 47 -4.06 -14.44 2.21
C ASN A 47 -5.50 -14.18 2.67
N ILE A 48 -5.74 -13.20 3.55
CA ILE A 48 -7.12 -12.80 3.92
C ILE A 48 -7.83 -12.12 2.74
N LEU A 49 -7.12 -11.25 2.00
CA LEU A 49 -7.71 -10.45 0.91
C LEU A 49 -7.95 -11.24 -0.38
N TYR A 50 -7.08 -12.20 -0.69
CA TYR A 50 -7.07 -12.96 -1.93
C TYR A 50 -7.42 -14.44 -1.76
N GLY A 51 -7.52 -14.92 -0.52
CA GLY A 51 -7.67 -16.34 -0.22
C GLY A 51 -6.34 -17.07 -0.32
N THR A 52 -6.41 -18.39 -0.15
CA THR A 52 -5.33 -19.34 -0.36
C THR A 52 -5.80 -20.45 -1.30
N ASN A 53 -4.91 -21.36 -1.70
CA ASN A 53 -5.29 -22.49 -2.57
C ASN A 53 -6.43 -23.34 -1.99
N ASP A 54 -6.58 -23.37 -0.65
CA ASP A 54 -7.53 -24.23 0.06
C ASP A 54 -8.71 -23.46 0.66
N GLN A 55 -8.68 -22.12 0.66
CA GLN A 55 -9.68 -21.29 1.34
C GLN A 55 -9.95 -19.99 0.58
N ASP A 56 -11.20 -19.81 0.18
CA ASP A 56 -11.66 -18.56 -0.44
C ASP A 56 -11.68 -17.39 0.57
N PRO A 57 -11.50 -16.14 0.09
CA PRO A 57 -11.61 -14.95 0.93
C PRO A 57 -12.99 -14.84 1.59
N GLN A 58 -13.02 -14.61 2.90
CA GLN A 58 -14.27 -14.45 3.66
C GLN A 58 -14.63 -12.97 3.83
N THR A 59 -15.78 -12.55 3.31
CA THR A 59 -16.25 -11.15 3.31
C THR A 59 -16.22 -10.50 4.69
N GLU A 60 -16.63 -11.21 5.74
CA GLU A 60 -16.64 -10.70 7.12
C GLU A 60 -15.21 -10.46 7.64
N VAL A 61 -14.30 -11.39 7.40
CA VAL A 61 -12.89 -11.28 7.82
C VAL A 61 -12.19 -10.14 7.07
N ILE A 62 -12.48 -9.96 5.78
CA ILE A 62 -12.00 -8.82 4.98
C ILE A 62 -12.54 -7.50 5.53
N ALA A 63 -13.83 -7.45 5.89
CA ALA A 63 -14.42 -6.26 6.48
C ALA A 63 -13.75 -5.88 7.81
N GLN A 64 -13.48 -6.86 8.67
CA GLN A 64 -12.73 -6.65 9.92
C GLN A 64 -11.31 -6.16 9.64
N LEU A 65 -10.59 -6.82 8.72
CA LEU A 65 -9.24 -6.42 8.31
C LEU A 65 -9.20 -4.97 7.79
N ALA A 66 -10.10 -4.63 6.86
CA ALA A 66 -10.16 -3.29 6.28
C ALA A 66 -10.42 -2.24 7.38
N GLN A 67 -11.35 -2.51 8.30
CA GLN A 67 -11.65 -1.60 9.41
C GLN A 67 -10.42 -1.36 10.31
N GLU A 68 -9.69 -2.42 10.66
CA GLU A 68 -8.45 -2.30 11.44
C GLU A 68 -7.36 -1.53 10.69
N ILE A 69 -7.21 -1.75 9.38
CA ILE A 69 -6.28 -1.01 8.52
C ILE A 69 -6.60 0.50 8.54
N TYR A 70 -7.87 0.88 8.43
CA TYR A 70 -8.27 2.29 8.46
C TYR A 70 -8.05 2.91 9.85
N ASN A 71 -8.46 2.21 10.92
CA ASN A 71 -8.35 2.70 12.30
C ASN A 71 -6.91 2.89 12.75
N SER A 72 -6.00 2.08 12.22
CA SER A 72 -4.58 2.12 12.57
C SER A 72 -3.74 3.07 11.70
N ASN A 73 -4.33 3.72 10.69
CA ASN A 73 -3.65 4.48 9.64
C ASN A 73 -2.59 3.64 8.88
N LEU A 74 -2.80 2.32 8.76
CA LEU A 74 -1.78 1.43 8.22
C LEU A 74 -1.47 1.72 6.75
N ILE A 75 -2.43 2.18 5.95
CA ILE A 75 -2.22 2.58 4.55
C ILE A 75 -1.08 3.59 4.43
N ARG A 76 -1.15 4.68 5.21
CA ARG A 76 -0.12 5.72 5.21
C ARG A 76 1.22 5.18 5.71
N ILE A 77 1.21 4.36 6.77
CA ILE A 77 2.43 3.79 7.36
C ILE A 77 3.13 2.84 6.38
N MET A 78 2.38 2.04 5.61
CA MET A 78 2.93 1.18 4.56
C MET A 78 3.61 2.01 3.46
N ILE A 79 2.98 3.10 3.00
CA ILE A 79 3.55 3.97 1.97
C ILE A 79 4.79 4.70 2.50
N ASP A 80 4.74 5.24 3.73
CA ASP A 80 5.88 5.92 4.35
C ASP A 80 7.11 5.01 4.51
N ASN A 81 6.89 3.71 4.71
CA ASN A 81 7.95 2.74 4.97
C ASN A 81 8.26 1.80 3.78
N ILE A 82 7.61 1.98 2.62
CA ILE A 82 7.74 1.06 1.47
C ILE A 82 9.19 0.89 1.00
N ILE A 83 10.02 1.93 1.11
CA ILE A 83 11.46 1.87 0.76
C ILE A 83 12.26 0.93 1.65
N ARG A 84 11.81 0.69 2.89
CA ARG A 84 12.49 -0.13 3.90
C ARG A 84 12.09 -1.60 3.85
N VAL A 85 11.10 -1.94 3.03
CA VAL A 85 10.63 -3.31 2.86
C VAL A 85 11.42 -3.97 1.72
N ASP A 86 11.56 -5.29 1.78
CA ASP A 86 12.18 -6.07 0.72
C ASP A 86 11.38 -5.98 -0.60
N PHE A 87 11.97 -6.50 -1.68
CA PHE A 87 11.40 -6.38 -3.01
C PHE A 87 10.01 -7.02 -3.14
N GLU A 88 9.80 -8.20 -2.55
CA GLU A 88 8.49 -8.85 -2.57
C GLU A 88 7.48 -8.12 -1.67
N GLY A 89 7.89 -7.65 -0.50
CA GLY A 89 6.99 -6.88 0.38
C GLY A 89 6.56 -5.54 -0.22
N LYS A 90 7.38 -4.88 -1.06
CA LYS A 90 6.97 -3.71 -1.86
C LYS A 90 5.81 -4.04 -2.80
N LYS A 91 5.88 -5.18 -3.49
CA LYS A 91 4.79 -5.68 -4.35
C LYS A 91 3.55 -6.04 -3.53
N ASP A 92 3.75 -6.67 -2.37
CA ASP A 92 2.65 -7.04 -1.49
C ASP A 92 1.91 -5.80 -0.95
N ILE A 93 2.63 -4.74 -0.57
CA ILE A 93 2.03 -3.46 -0.18
C ILE A 93 1.18 -2.89 -1.31
N ALA A 94 1.71 -2.83 -2.53
CA ALA A 94 0.95 -2.34 -3.69
C ALA A 94 -0.29 -3.18 -3.96
N SER A 95 -0.17 -4.51 -3.87
CA SER A 95 -1.28 -5.46 -4.02
C SER A 95 -2.37 -5.24 -2.97
N ILE A 96 -1.99 -5.14 -1.69
CA ILE A 96 -2.90 -4.89 -0.57
C ILE A 96 -3.61 -3.55 -0.75
N PHE A 97 -2.86 -2.49 -1.07
CA PHE A 97 -3.40 -1.16 -1.32
C PHE A 97 -4.46 -1.19 -2.43
N ASN A 98 -4.12 -1.78 -3.58
CA ASN A 98 -5.02 -1.84 -4.75
C ASN A 98 -6.27 -2.68 -4.47
N ASN A 99 -6.14 -3.78 -3.72
CA ASN A 99 -7.29 -4.61 -3.32
C ASN A 99 -8.26 -3.80 -2.46
N LEU A 100 -7.75 -3.12 -1.42
CA LEU A 100 -8.54 -2.26 -0.56
C LEU A 100 -9.20 -1.13 -1.35
N LEU A 101 -8.47 -0.50 -2.28
CA LEU A 101 -8.99 0.61 -3.07
C LEU A 101 -10.21 0.22 -3.91
N ARG A 102 -10.20 -0.99 -4.48
CA ARG A 102 -11.30 -1.54 -5.29
C ARG A 102 -12.49 -2.03 -4.46
N ARG A 103 -12.36 -2.10 -3.13
CA ARG A 103 -13.40 -2.62 -2.24
C ARG A 103 -14.59 -1.65 -2.17
N GLN A 104 -15.79 -2.20 -2.41
CA GLN A 104 -17.06 -1.47 -2.31
C GLN A 104 -17.95 -2.04 -1.21
N ILE A 105 -18.72 -1.18 -0.56
CA ILE A 105 -19.84 -1.55 0.33
C ILE A 105 -21.08 -0.83 -0.21
N GLY A 106 -21.93 -1.56 -0.94
CA GLY A 106 -22.99 -0.95 -1.74
C GLY A 106 -22.38 0.01 -2.77
N ASN A 107 -22.83 1.26 -2.77
CA ASN A 107 -22.32 2.30 -3.68
C ASN A 107 -21.14 3.10 -3.10
N ARG A 108 -20.65 2.74 -1.90
CA ARG A 108 -19.54 3.44 -1.24
C ARG A 108 -18.23 2.73 -1.49
N SER A 109 -17.15 3.49 -1.62
CA SER A 109 -15.78 2.99 -1.73
C SER A 109 -14.99 3.43 -0.50
N PRO A 110 -14.99 2.67 0.62
CA PRO A 110 -14.47 3.16 1.90
C PRO A 110 -13.00 3.61 1.86
N THR A 111 -12.17 2.95 1.04
CA THR A 111 -10.76 3.31 0.88
C THR A 111 -10.60 4.62 0.10
N VAL A 112 -11.47 4.87 -0.87
CA VAL A 112 -11.52 6.16 -1.58
C VAL A 112 -11.86 7.26 -0.60
N ASP A 113 -12.93 7.09 0.19
CA ASP A 113 -13.33 8.04 1.24
C ASP A 113 -12.19 8.29 2.26
N HIS A 114 -11.46 7.22 2.62
CA HIS A 114 -10.32 7.29 3.55
C HIS A 114 -9.14 8.10 2.98
N ILE A 115 -8.82 7.92 1.70
CA ILE A 115 -7.73 8.65 1.02
C ILE A 115 -8.15 10.09 0.72
N ALA A 116 -9.40 10.32 0.31
CA ALA A 116 -9.91 11.66 0.01
C ALA A 116 -9.89 12.57 1.26
N SER A 117 -10.13 12.00 2.45
CA SER A 117 -9.99 12.70 3.72
C SER A 117 -8.54 12.86 4.20
N ARG A 118 -7.55 12.29 3.49
CA ARG A 118 -6.11 12.32 3.79
C ARG A 118 -5.25 12.49 2.51
N PRO A 119 -5.33 13.65 1.81
CA PRO A 119 -4.64 13.86 0.53
C PRO A 119 -3.11 13.72 0.60
N GLU A 120 -2.51 13.75 1.80
CA GLU A 120 -1.10 13.47 1.99
C GLU A 120 -0.69 12.07 1.49
N ILE A 121 -1.62 11.11 1.45
CA ILE A 121 -1.39 9.78 0.88
C ILE A 121 -1.08 9.90 -0.62
N LEU A 122 -1.87 10.68 -1.36
CA LEU A 122 -1.66 10.92 -2.79
C LEU A 122 -0.34 11.66 -3.02
N SER A 123 -0.06 12.68 -2.20
CA SER A 123 1.21 13.41 -2.25
C SER A 123 2.40 12.47 -2.09
N LYS A 124 2.37 11.55 -1.12
CA LYS A 124 3.43 10.55 -0.91
C LYS A 124 3.62 9.63 -2.10
N LEU A 125 2.54 9.18 -2.75
CA LEU A 125 2.63 8.38 -3.97
C LEU A 125 3.25 9.17 -5.13
N ILE A 126 2.91 10.45 -5.30
CA ILE A 126 3.51 11.31 -6.34
C ILE A 126 5.01 11.50 -6.08
N HIS A 127 5.42 11.77 -4.85
CA HIS A 127 6.85 11.88 -4.48
C HIS A 127 7.60 10.55 -4.60
N GLY A 128 6.90 9.42 -4.66
CA GLY A 128 7.52 8.11 -4.85
C GLY A 128 8.32 7.99 -6.15
N TYR A 129 7.99 8.79 -7.18
CA TYR A 129 8.76 8.87 -8.43
C TYR A 129 10.18 9.41 -8.25
N GLU A 130 10.45 10.16 -7.17
CA GLU A 130 11.80 10.66 -6.85
C GLU A 130 12.72 9.55 -6.32
N VAL A 131 12.17 8.38 -5.98
CA VAL A 131 12.91 7.26 -5.38
C VAL A 131 12.85 6.04 -6.30
N GLN A 132 13.94 5.80 -7.03
CA GLN A 132 14.04 4.77 -8.08
C GLN A 132 13.54 3.38 -7.64
N ASP A 133 13.90 2.96 -6.43
CA ASP A 133 13.55 1.65 -5.87
C ASP A 133 12.05 1.40 -5.65
N ILE A 134 11.23 2.46 -5.56
CA ILE A 134 9.80 2.38 -5.26
C ILE A 134 8.92 3.07 -6.30
N ALA A 135 9.50 3.83 -7.22
CA ALA A 135 8.79 4.63 -8.22
C ALA A 135 7.68 3.84 -8.93
N LEU A 136 7.98 2.65 -9.45
CA LEU A 136 7.00 1.81 -10.16
C LEU A 136 5.89 1.27 -9.25
N ASN A 137 6.19 1.00 -7.97
CA ASN A 137 5.17 0.59 -7.00
C ASN A 137 4.23 1.76 -6.69
N CYS A 138 4.79 2.96 -6.49
CA CYS A 138 4.04 4.18 -6.26
C CYS A 138 3.19 4.57 -7.48
N GLY A 139 3.74 4.49 -8.68
CA GLY A 139 3.02 4.74 -9.93
C GLY A 139 1.85 3.78 -10.13
N MET A 140 2.04 2.49 -9.87
CA MET A 140 0.95 1.51 -9.93
C MET A 140 -0.19 1.84 -8.96
N MET A 141 0.12 2.15 -7.69
CA MET A 141 -0.89 2.53 -6.69
C MET A 141 -1.58 3.85 -7.07
N LEU A 142 -0.83 4.84 -7.54
CA LEU A 142 -1.36 6.15 -7.93
C LEU A 142 -2.30 6.06 -9.14
N ARG A 143 -1.97 5.25 -10.15
CA ARG A 143 -2.85 5.02 -11.30
C ARG A 143 -4.16 4.34 -10.90
N GLU A 144 -4.12 3.44 -9.92
CA GLU A 144 -5.35 2.85 -9.38
C GLU A 144 -6.19 3.90 -8.64
N CYS A 145 -5.56 4.82 -7.88
CA CYS A 145 -6.27 5.99 -7.33
C CYS A 145 -6.92 6.83 -8.42
N CYS A 146 -6.23 7.08 -9.54
CA CYS A 146 -6.72 7.91 -10.64
C CYS A 146 -7.88 7.28 -11.44
N ARG A 147 -8.32 6.06 -11.11
CA ARG A 147 -9.57 5.48 -11.64
C ARG A 147 -10.81 5.99 -10.92
N HIS A 148 -10.64 6.66 -9.78
CA HIS A 148 -11.72 7.22 -8.99
C HIS A 148 -11.73 8.73 -9.16
N GLU A 149 -12.80 9.27 -9.75
CA GLU A 149 -12.94 10.69 -10.08
C GLU A 149 -12.56 11.62 -8.90
N GLU A 150 -13.01 11.27 -7.69
CA GLU A 150 -12.73 12.04 -6.47
C GLU A 150 -11.23 12.16 -6.18
N LEU A 151 -10.47 11.06 -6.30
CA LEU A 151 -9.03 11.07 -6.06
C LEU A 151 -8.27 11.72 -7.23
N THR A 152 -8.71 11.48 -8.46
CA THR A 152 -8.13 12.14 -9.65
C THR A 152 -8.23 13.65 -9.54
N LYS A 153 -9.39 14.16 -9.11
CA LYS A 153 -9.57 15.59 -8.87
C LYS A 153 -8.56 16.12 -7.85
N LEU A 154 -8.36 15.42 -6.73
CA LEU A 154 -7.38 15.81 -5.72
C LEU A 154 -5.95 15.85 -6.27
N VAL A 155 -5.56 14.86 -7.08
CA VAL A 155 -4.26 14.85 -7.76
C VAL A 155 -4.12 16.05 -8.69
N LEU A 156 -5.07 16.26 -9.61
CA LEU A 156 -5.02 17.31 -10.62
C LEU A 156 -5.05 18.73 -10.03
N THR A 157 -5.71 18.93 -8.91
CA THR A 157 -5.77 20.24 -8.23
C THR A 157 -4.61 20.47 -7.26
N SER A 158 -3.73 19.49 -7.07
CA SER A 158 -2.57 19.63 -6.19
C SER A 158 -1.40 20.28 -6.92
N ASP A 159 -0.65 21.15 -6.24
CA ASP A 159 0.62 21.67 -6.75
C ASP A 159 1.63 20.55 -7.09
N GLN A 160 1.48 19.38 -6.47
CA GLN A 160 2.33 18.21 -6.74
C GLN A 160 2.12 17.64 -8.15
N PHE A 161 1.00 17.94 -8.82
CA PHE A 161 0.76 17.52 -10.19
C PHE A 161 1.83 18.03 -11.15
N TYR A 162 2.32 19.25 -10.94
CA TYR A 162 3.32 19.85 -11.83
C TYR A 162 4.66 19.11 -11.82
N LYS A 163 4.94 18.29 -10.80
CA LYS A 163 6.14 17.44 -10.78
C LYS A 163 6.15 16.41 -11.91
N PHE A 164 4.98 16.04 -12.47
CA PHE A 164 4.94 15.11 -13.58
C PHE A 164 5.65 15.66 -14.83
N PHE A 165 5.71 16.98 -15.03
CA PHE A 165 6.50 17.55 -16.12
C PHE A 165 8.00 17.23 -15.98
N ASP A 166 8.51 17.20 -14.75
CA ASP A 166 9.89 16.77 -14.49
C ASP A 166 10.02 15.24 -14.59
N TYR A 167 9.06 14.49 -14.05
CA TYR A 167 9.14 13.03 -13.99
C TYR A 167 9.10 12.36 -15.36
N VAL A 168 8.36 12.90 -16.32
CA VAL A 168 8.33 12.37 -17.70
C VAL A 168 9.62 12.59 -18.48
N GLU A 169 10.51 13.44 -17.96
CA GLU A 169 11.82 13.75 -18.57
C GLU A 169 12.99 13.06 -17.85
N LEU A 170 12.72 12.19 -16.86
CA LEU A 170 13.77 11.46 -16.14
C LEU A 170 14.62 10.59 -17.09
N SER A 171 15.93 10.53 -16.82
CA SER A 171 16.86 9.71 -17.60
C SER A 171 16.60 8.20 -17.48
N THR A 172 15.94 7.78 -16.40
CA THR A 172 15.53 6.39 -16.18
C THR A 172 14.27 6.11 -16.98
N PHE A 173 14.43 5.53 -18.17
CA PHE A 173 13.36 5.28 -19.14
C PHE A 173 12.11 4.64 -18.54
N ASP A 174 12.26 3.58 -17.74
CA ASP A 174 11.12 2.87 -17.16
C ASP A 174 10.28 3.77 -16.24
N ILE A 175 10.94 4.63 -15.46
CA ILE A 175 10.27 5.56 -14.54
C ILE A 175 9.62 6.70 -15.32
N ALA A 176 10.32 7.28 -16.28
CA ALA A 176 9.78 8.34 -17.13
C ALA A 176 8.55 7.86 -17.92
N SER A 177 8.61 6.65 -18.48
CA SER A 177 7.49 6.02 -19.17
C SER A 177 6.31 5.75 -18.23
N ASP A 178 6.56 5.26 -17.01
CA ASP A 178 5.51 5.00 -16.02
C ASP A 178 4.85 6.31 -15.53
N ALA A 179 5.66 7.36 -15.34
CA ALA A 179 5.19 8.71 -15.02
C ALA A 179 4.30 9.25 -16.14
N PHE A 180 4.72 9.08 -17.39
CA PHE A 180 3.94 9.51 -18.55
C PHE A 180 2.60 8.77 -18.67
N LEU A 181 2.58 7.46 -18.38
CA LEU A 181 1.34 6.68 -18.32
C LEU A 181 0.40 7.14 -17.21
N THR A 182 0.92 7.73 -16.14
CA THR A 182 0.13 8.27 -15.03
C THR A 182 -0.36 9.68 -15.32
N PHE A 183 0.45 10.48 -16.03
CA PHE A 183 0.12 11.84 -16.44
C PHE A 183 -0.97 11.91 -17.50
N ARG A 184 -1.01 10.93 -18.42
CA ARG A 184 -1.97 10.83 -19.53
C ARG A 184 -3.33 10.29 -19.10
#